data_AF-X1FYM7-F1
#
_entry.id   AF-X1FYM7-F1
#
_cell.length_a   1.000
_cell.length_b   1.000
_cell.length_c   1.000
_cell.angle_alpha   90.00
_cell.angle_beta   90.00
_cell.angle_gamma   90.00
#
_symmetry.space_group_name_H-M   'P 1'
#
loop_
_entity.id
_entity.type
_entity.pdbx_description
1 polymer ?
#
loop_
_entity_poly.entity_id
_entity_poly.type
_entity_poly.pdbx_seq_one_letter_code
_entity_poly.pdbx_strand_id
1 'polypeptide(L)'
;MAENENPLFLKVVILIYAIVALVYGLCFLFVPDFLVNASGGEPVFHGWLRWAGGICVALGIGSLMVMRKPKNQGIFVTTIALGTLLAGLALVFAWINLEEGANVWFTAFPAILMLVIS
;
A
#
# COMPACT_ATOMS: atom_id res chain seq x y z
N MET A 1 30.91 -2.73 6.11
CA MET A 1 30.41 -4.06 6.47
C MET A 1 30.50 -4.92 5.23
N ALA A 2 31.42 -5.88 5.20
CA ALA A 2 31.48 -6.86 4.12
C ALA A 2 30.47 -7.93 4.47
N GLU A 3 29.22 -7.71 4.06
CA GLU A 3 28.16 -8.67 4.31
C GLU A 3 28.29 -9.80 3.29
N ASN A 4 28.51 -11.00 3.81
CA ASN A 4 28.62 -12.24 3.07
C ASN A 4 27.19 -12.65 2.66
N GLU A 5 26.53 -11.82 1.86
CA GLU A 5 25.14 -12.00 1.50
C GLU A 5 25.05 -12.96 0.32
N ASN A 6 24.32 -14.07 0.47
CA ASN A 6 23.91 -14.86 -0.67
C ASN A 6 22.92 -14.02 -1.50
N PRO A 7 23.35 -13.40 -2.61
CA PRO A 7 22.54 -12.40 -3.29
C PRO A 7 21.32 -13.02 -3.96
N LEU A 8 21.32 -14.35 -4.15
CA LEU A 8 20.19 -15.11 -4.66
C LEU A 8 19.07 -15.22 -3.63
N PHE A 9 19.42 -15.53 -2.37
CA PHE A 9 18.44 -15.68 -1.29
C PHE A 9 17.67 -14.38 -1.04
N LEU A 10 18.38 -13.25 -0.97
CA LEU A 10 17.74 -11.94 -0.80
C LEU A 10 16.79 -11.60 -1.95
N LYS A 11 17.17 -11.89 -3.20
CA LYS A 11 16.30 -11.68 -4.36
C LYS A 11 15.01 -12.52 -4.27
N VAL A 12 15.11 -13.77 -3.82
CA VAL A 12 13.96 -14.64 -3.63
C VAL A 12 13.03 -14.09 -2.54
N VAL A 13 13.58 -13.67 -1.40
CA VAL A 13 12.78 -13.08 -0.31
C VAL A 13 12.06 -11.82 -0.77
N ILE A 14 12.76 -10.91 -1.45
CA ILE A 14 12.19 -9.66 -1.99
C ILE A 14 11.09 -9.97 -3.02
N LEU A 15 11.29 -10.99 -3.87
CA LEU A 15 10.29 -11.38 -4.86
C LEU A 15 9.02 -11.93 -4.20
N ILE A 16 9.15 -12.81 -3.21
CA ILE A 16 8.00 -13.35 -2.46
C ILE A 16 7.24 -12.22 -1.79
N TYR A 17 7.96 -11.32 -1.10
CA TYR A 17 7.36 -10.15 -0.48
C TYR A 17 6.64 -9.27 -1.49
N ALA A 18 7.25 -8.99 -2.65
CA ALA A 18 6.62 -8.20 -3.70
C ALA A 18 5.31 -8.83 -4.20
N ILE A 19 5.29 -10.15 -4.38
CA ILE A 19 4.09 -10.89 -4.80
C ILE A 19 3.00 -10.75 -3.72
N VAL A 20 3.31 -11.02 -2.46
CA VAL A 20 2.34 -10.92 -1.36
C VAL A 20 1.80 -9.50 -1.24
N ALA A 21 2.67 -8.49 -1.27
CA ALA A 21 2.30 -7.09 -1.18
C ALA A 21 1.44 -6.64 -2.37
N LEU A 22 1.73 -7.08 -3.59
CA LEU A 22 0.91 -6.79 -4.77
C LEU A 22 -0.44 -7.50 -4.72
N VAL A 23 -0.48 -8.78 -4.37
CA VAL A 23 -1.74 -9.55 -4.32
C VAL A 23 -2.67 -8.96 -3.26
N TYR A 24 -2.21 -8.84 -2.01
CA TYR A 24 -3.01 -8.23 -0.94
C TYR A 24 -3.30 -6.76 -1.22
N GLY A 25 -2.32 -6.02 -1.75
CA GLY A 25 -2.47 -4.61 -2.07
C GLY A 25 -3.55 -4.35 -3.11
N LEU A 26 -3.53 -5.08 -4.23
CA LEU A 26 -4.54 -4.98 -5.28
C LEU A 26 -5.92 -5.41 -4.76
N CYS A 27 -6.00 -6.49 -3.97
CA CYS A 27 -7.25 -6.93 -3.40
C CYS A 27 -7.83 -5.91 -2.41
N PHE A 28 -7.04 -5.36 -1.49
CA PHE A 28 -7.52 -4.30 -0.59
C PHE A 28 -7.88 -3.01 -1.33
N LEU A 29 -7.15 -2.65 -2.38
CA LEU A 29 -7.39 -1.41 -3.12
C LEU A 29 -8.67 -1.47 -3.98
N PHE A 30 -8.92 -2.59 -4.66
CA PHE A 30 -10.01 -2.71 -5.64
C PHE A 30 -11.22 -3.52 -5.14
N VAL A 31 -11.01 -4.55 -4.34
CA VAL A 31 -12.04 -5.50 -3.88
C VAL A 31 -11.92 -5.79 -2.37
N PRO A 32 -11.90 -4.75 -1.50
CA PRO A 32 -11.72 -4.94 -0.06
C PRO A 32 -12.80 -5.82 0.57
N ASP A 33 -14.04 -5.76 0.05
CA ASP A 33 -15.18 -6.54 0.55
C ASP A 33 -14.91 -8.05 0.47
N PHE A 34 -14.26 -8.50 -0.59
CA PHE A 34 -13.93 -9.92 -0.78
C PHE A 34 -12.98 -10.42 0.33
N LEU A 35 -11.96 -9.64 0.66
CA LEU A 35 -10.98 -10.00 1.70
C LEU A 35 -11.58 -9.94 3.11
N VAL A 36 -12.42 -8.95 3.40
CA VAL A 36 -13.05 -8.83 4.73
C VAL A 36 -14.05 -9.96 4.94
N ASN A 37 -14.85 -10.29 3.93
CA ASN A 37 -15.77 -11.43 4.02
C ASN A 37 -15.03 -12.76 4.17
N ALA A 38 -13.89 -12.93 3.48
CA ALA A 38 -13.06 -14.11 3.60
C ALA A 38 -12.35 -14.22 4.97
N SER A 39 -12.11 -13.10 5.66
CA SER A 39 -11.45 -13.11 6.98
C SER A 39 -12.39 -13.47 8.13
N GLY A 40 -13.72 -13.38 7.92
CA GLY A 40 -14.73 -13.70 8.94
C GLY A 40 -14.79 -12.70 10.10
N GLY A 41 -14.24 -11.50 9.93
CA GLY A 41 -14.22 -10.44 10.95
C GLY A 41 -15.51 -9.63 11.06
N GLU A 42 -15.58 -8.77 12.09
CA GLU A 42 -16.66 -7.80 12.26
C GLU A 42 -16.68 -6.74 11.14
N PRO A 43 -17.83 -6.09 10.88
CA PRO A 43 -17.96 -5.11 9.80
C PRO A 43 -17.05 -3.90 10.07
N VAL A 44 -15.94 -3.83 9.35
CA VAL A 44 -15.16 -2.60 9.17
C VAL A 44 -15.70 -1.91 7.93
N PHE A 45 -15.78 -0.59 7.88
CA PHE A 45 -16.11 0.11 6.64
C PHE A 45 -15.08 -0.23 5.55
N HIS A 46 -15.46 -1.05 4.57
CA HIS A 46 -14.55 -1.64 3.60
C HIS A 46 -13.86 -0.59 2.72
N GLY A 47 -14.51 0.56 2.51
CA GLY A 47 -13.92 1.71 1.80
C GLY A 47 -12.65 2.23 2.47
N TRP A 48 -12.54 2.12 3.80
CA TRP A 48 -11.35 2.53 4.54
C TRP A 48 -10.17 1.59 4.31
N LEU A 49 -10.37 0.30 4.05
CA LEU A 49 -9.25 -0.63 3.85
C LEU A 49 -8.48 -0.38 2.54
N ARG A 50 -9.05 0.39 1.62
CA ARG A 50 -8.42 0.69 0.32
C ARG A 50 -7.09 1.42 0.45
N TRP A 51 -6.91 2.27 1.47
CA TRP A 51 -5.66 3.04 1.63
C TRP A 51 -4.48 2.13 1.99
N ALA A 52 -4.71 1.12 2.84
CA ALA A 52 -3.72 0.09 3.14
C ALA A 52 -3.33 -0.70 1.88
N GLY A 53 -4.31 -0.97 1.01
CA GLY A 53 -4.07 -1.54 -0.31
C GLY A 53 -3.10 -0.72 -1.16
N GLY A 54 -3.28 0.61 -1.21
CA GLY A 54 -2.38 1.53 -1.90
C GLY A 54 -0.94 1.48 -1.40
N ILE A 55 -0.73 1.44 -0.08
CA ILE A 55 0.59 1.29 0.53
C ILE A 55 1.22 -0.06 0.15
N CYS A 56 0.46 -1.15 0.24
CA CYS A 56 0.96 -2.49 -0.13
C CYS A 56 1.36 -2.57 -1.61
N VAL A 57 0.58 -2.00 -2.53
CA VAL A 57 0.94 -1.93 -3.95
C VAL A 57 2.26 -1.19 -4.14
N ALA A 58 2.43 -0.06 -3.45
CA ALA A 58 3.66 0.70 -3.57
C ALA A 58 4.89 -0.05 -3.04
N LEU A 59 4.76 -0.69 -1.87
CA LEU A 59 5.82 -1.54 -1.31
C LEU A 59 6.17 -2.71 -2.25
N GLY A 60 5.18 -3.29 -2.92
CA GLY A 60 5.38 -4.32 -3.93
C GLY A 60 6.20 -3.82 -5.12
N ILE A 61 5.82 -2.67 -5.70
CA ILE A 61 6.55 -2.04 -6.82
C ILE A 61 7.96 -1.65 -6.39
N GLY A 62 8.11 -1.03 -5.22
CA GLY A 62 9.39 -0.64 -4.64
C GLY A 62 10.34 -1.83 -4.48
N SER A 63 9.81 -2.95 -4.00
CA SER A 63 10.56 -4.20 -3.85
C SER A 63 11.08 -4.73 -5.19
N LEU A 64 10.25 -4.70 -6.25
CA LEU A 64 10.69 -5.06 -7.60
C LEU A 64 11.77 -4.12 -8.16
N MET A 65 11.69 -2.83 -7.83
CA MET A 65 12.70 -1.84 -8.22
C MET A 65 14.04 -2.08 -7.49
N VAL A 66 14.00 -2.29 -6.18
CA VAL A 66 15.18 -2.61 -5.36
C VAL A 66 15.86 -3.88 -5.85
N MET A 67 15.09 -4.91 -6.18
CA MET A 67 15.62 -6.18 -6.72
C MET A 67 16.42 -5.98 -8.02
N ARG A 68 16.04 -5.01 -8.85
CA ARG A 68 16.72 -4.70 -10.12
C ARG A 68 17.96 -3.82 -9.93
N LYS A 69 17.89 -2.80 -9.07
CA LYS A 69 18.98 -1.83 -8.85
C LYS A 69 19.01 -1.35 -7.39
N PRO A 70 19.59 -2.08 -6.44
CA PRO A 70 19.47 -1.77 -5.01
C PRO A 70 20.20 -0.48 -4.57
N LYS A 71 21.08 0.09 -5.41
CA LYS A 71 22.02 1.15 -5.01
C LYS A 71 21.50 2.60 -5.07
N ASN A 72 20.19 2.83 -5.28
CA ASN A 72 19.66 4.18 -5.45
C ASN A 72 18.62 4.53 -4.38
N GLN A 73 18.90 5.56 -3.56
CA GLN A 73 17.91 6.16 -2.64
C GLN A 73 16.64 6.63 -3.35
N GLY A 74 16.75 6.97 -4.64
CA GLY A 74 15.59 7.32 -5.48
C GLY A 74 14.52 6.24 -5.50
N ILE A 75 14.88 4.94 -5.41
CA ILE A 75 13.88 3.85 -5.41
C ILE A 75 13.04 3.88 -4.13
N PHE A 76 13.68 4.12 -2.98
CA PHE A 76 12.97 4.25 -1.71
C PHE A 76 12.05 5.47 -1.72
N VAL A 77 12.55 6.62 -2.22
CA VAL A 77 11.74 7.84 -2.37
C VAL A 77 10.57 7.62 -3.31
N THR A 78 10.77 6.98 -4.47
CA THR A 78 9.69 6.63 -5.41
C THR A 78 8.67 5.69 -4.76
N THR A 79 9.12 4.73 -3.96
CA THR A 79 8.24 3.79 -3.25
C THR A 79 7.35 4.53 -2.24
N ILE A 80 7.94 5.45 -1.46
CA ILE A 80 7.20 6.30 -0.52
C ILE A 80 6.19 7.17 -1.27
N ALA A 81 6.63 7.91 -2.29
CA ALA A 81 5.77 8.80 -3.08
C ALA A 81 4.61 8.05 -3.74
N LEU A 82 4.87 6.86 -4.29
CA LEU A 82 3.83 6.01 -4.86
C LEU A 82 2.86 5.51 -3.79
N GLY A 83 3.36 5.17 -2.59
CA GLY A 83 2.53 4.73 -1.47
C GLY A 83 1.61 5.82 -0.97
N THR A 84 2.15 7.02 -0.75
CA THR A 84 1.36 8.18 -0.32
C THR A 84 0.37 8.59 -1.40
N LEU A 85 0.73 8.54 -2.69
CA LEU A 85 -0.19 8.80 -3.80
C LEU A 85 -1.38 7.82 -3.79
N LEU A 86 -1.09 6.51 -3.81
CA LEU A 86 -2.13 5.49 -3.91
C LEU A 86 -3.01 5.44 -2.65
N ALA A 87 -2.41 5.64 -1.47
CA ALA A 87 -3.16 5.77 -0.22
C ALA A 87 -4.03 7.02 -0.20
N GLY A 88 -3.51 8.16 -0.66
CA GLY A 88 -4.25 9.42 -0.78
C GLY A 88 -5.46 9.30 -1.70
N LEU A 89 -5.29 8.70 -2.89
CA LEU A 89 -6.38 8.44 -3.83
C LEU A 89 -7.43 7.49 -3.25
N ALA A 90 -7.01 6.44 -2.54
CA ALA A 90 -7.91 5.53 -1.86
C ALA A 90 -8.70 6.22 -0.73
N LEU A 91 -8.07 7.12 0.03
CA LEU A 91 -8.75 7.92 1.05
C LEU A 91 -9.71 8.94 0.43
N VAL A 92 -9.40 9.52 -0.73
CA VAL A 92 -10.37 10.34 -1.48
C VAL A 92 -11.58 9.50 -1.89
N PHE A 93 -11.36 8.27 -2.37
CA PHE A 93 -12.46 7.36 -2.66
C PHE A 93 -13.30 7.04 -1.41
N ALA A 94 -12.66 6.81 -0.26
CA ALA A 94 -13.35 6.59 1.00
C ALA A 94 -14.14 7.84 1.44
N TRP A 95 -13.57 9.03 1.25
CA TRP A 95 -14.21 10.32 1.58
C TRP A 95 -15.51 10.52 0.77
N ILE A 96 -15.48 10.32 -0.54
CA ILE A 96 -16.68 10.50 -1.38
C ILE A 96 -17.76 9.44 -1.13
N ASN A 97 -17.43 8.33 -0.47
CA ASN A 97 -18.36 7.24 -0.13
C ASN A 97 -18.55 7.09 1.39
N LEU A 98 -18.35 8.14 2.19
CA LEU A 98 -18.53 8.08 3.64
C LEU A 98 -19.95 7.67 4.03
N GLU A 99 -20.06 6.82 5.05
CA GLU A 99 -21.33 6.47 5.67
C GLU A 99 -21.95 7.66 6.43
N GLU A 100 -23.28 7.69 6.50
CA GLU A 100 -24.00 8.70 7.29
C GLU A 100 -23.58 8.65 8.76
N GLY A 101 -23.16 9.81 9.30
CA GLY A 101 -22.67 9.93 10.68
C GLY A 101 -21.16 9.73 10.86
N ALA A 102 -20.41 9.36 9.82
CA ALA A 102 -18.97 9.22 9.89
C ALA A 102 -18.24 10.57 10.02
N ASN A 103 -17.14 10.61 10.77
CA ASN A 103 -16.34 11.82 10.94
C ASN A 103 -15.53 12.12 9.66
N VAL A 104 -15.98 13.09 8.88
CA VAL A 104 -15.36 13.51 7.62
C VAL A 104 -13.88 13.86 7.78
N TRP A 105 -13.50 14.55 8.85
CA TRP A 105 -12.12 14.98 9.07
C TRP A 105 -11.15 13.83 9.30
N PHE A 106 -11.64 12.71 9.84
CA PHE A 106 -10.83 11.50 10.02
C PHE A 106 -10.34 10.93 8.69
N THR A 107 -11.07 11.15 7.59
CA THR A 107 -10.71 10.66 6.25
C THR A 107 -10.13 11.77 5.37
N ALA A 108 -10.70 12.96 5.40
CA ALA A 108 -10.31 14.08 4.56
C ALA A 108 -8.90 14.61 4.87
N PHE A 109 -8.56 14.77 6.15
CA PHE A 109 -7.24 15.28 6.55
C PHE A 109 -6.08 14.38 6.08
N PRO A 110 -6.07 13.05 6.38
CA PRO A 110 -5.03 12.18 5.88
C PRO A 110 -5.05 12.04 4.35
N ALA A 111 -6.22 12.11 3.69
CA ALA A 111 -6.27 12.11 2.22
C ALA A 111 -5.48 13.29 1.62
N ILE A 112 -5.75 14.51 2.10
CA ILE A 112 -5.06 15.72 1.64
C ILE A 112 -3.58 15.64 1.95
N LEU A 113 -3.21 15.27 3.19
CA LEU A 113 -1.82 15.17 3.59
C LEU A 113 -1.04 14.20 2.70
N MET A 114 -1.59 12.99 2.48
CA MET A 114 -0.97 11.96 1.66
C MET A 114 -0.79 12.39 0.21
N LEU A 115 -1.74 13.13 -0.37
CA LEU A 115 -1.64 13.68 -1.73
C LEU A 115 -0.66 14.87 -1.85
N VAL A 116 -0.48 15.65 -0.78
CA VAL A 116 0.47 16.78 -0.78
C VAL A 116 1.92 16.29 -0.68
N ILE A 117 2.15 15.19 0.05
CA ILE A 117 3.51 14.64 0.28
C ILE A 117 3.92 13.58 -0.75
N SER A 118 3.02 13.21 -1.67
CA SER A 118 3.30 12.29 -2.79
C SER A 118 3.96 12.99 -3.97
#